data_AF-G2X3E1-F1
#
_entry.id   AF-G2X3E1-F1
#
_cell.length_a   1.000
_cell.length_b   1.000
_cell.length_c   1.000
_cell.angle_alpha   90.00
_cell.angle_beta   90.00
_cell.angle_gamma   90.00
#
_symmetry.space_group_name_H-M   'P 1'
#
loop_
_entity.id
_entity.type
_entity.pdbx_description
1 polymer ?
#
loop_
_entity_poly.entity_id
_entity_poly.type
_entity_poly.pdbx_seq_one_letter_code
_entity_poly.pdbx_strand_id
1 'polypeptide(L)' 'MSFIIQSLSKDADFFKDAKTSPTTVDGSGQTVYWQNCSVLVFEKGNLTDRKGICDGEGEVRKGLTVWFGGGGKVKEE' A
#
# COMPACT_ATOMS: atom_id res chain seq x y z
N MET A 1 3.22 15.69 1.27
CA MET A 1 4.34 14.93 0.64
C MET A 1 3.71 13.79 -0.13
N SER A 2 4.11 13.55 -1.38
CA SER A 2 3.51 12.48 -2.19
C SER A 2 3.99 11.09 -1.76
N PHE A 3 3.08 10.11 -1.73
CA PHE A 3 3.43 8.70 -1.60
C PHE A 3 4.13 8.24 -2.88
N ILE A 4 5.35 7.68 -2.75
CA ILE A 4 6.14 7.20 -3.89
C ILE A 4 5.98 5.69 -3.96
N ILE A 5 5.44 5.21 -5.08
CA ILE A 5 5.31 3.79 -5.39
C ILE A 5 6.56 3.33 -6.13
N GLN A 6 7.21 2.32 -5.58
CA GLN A 6 8.35 1.63 -6.15
C GLN A 6 7.94 0.26 -6.70
N SER A 7 8.76 -0.29 -7.59
CA SER A 7 8.60 -1.67 -8.05
C SER A 7 8.72 -2.63 -6.88
N LEU A 8 7.84 -3.62 -6.83
CA LEU A 8 7.82 -4.63 -5.78
C LEU A 8 9.13 -5.42 -5.79
N SER A 9 9.87 -5.37 -4.68
CA SER A 9 11.13 -6.09 -4.49
C SER A 9 10.94 -7.51 -3.93
N LYS A 10 9.76 -7.79 -3.37
CA LYS A 10 9.44 -9.04 -2.69
C LYS A 10 8.71 -10.02 -3.61
N ASP A 11 8.96 -11.31 -3.40
CA ASP A 11 8.32 -12.39 -4.16
C ASP A 11 7.01 -12.85 -3.52
N ALA A 12 6.35 -13.83 -4.13
CA ALA A 12 5.10 -14.39 -3.63
C ALA A 12 5.22 -15.08 -2.26
N ASP A 13 6.41 -15.58 -1.92
CA ASP A 13 6.67 -16.28 -0.66
C ASP A 13 6.63 -15.32 0.53
N PHE A 14 7.09 -14.08 0.33
CA PHE A 14 6.98 -13.01 1.32
C PHE A 14 5.53 -12.71 1.75
N PHE A 15 4.56 -12.95 0.87
CA PHE A 15 3.13 -12.69 1.12
C PHE A 15 2.33 -13.92 1.59
N LYS A 16 2.99 -15.01 2.02
CA LYS A 16 2.28 -16.22 2.49
C LYS A 16 1.39 -15.96 3.71
N ASP A 17 1.81 -15.04 4.57
CA ASP A 17 1.16 -14.62 5.81
C ASP A 17 0.57 -13.19 5.75
N ALA A 18 0.56 -12.59 4.55
CA ALA A 18 0.07 -11.23 4.35
C ALA A 18 -1.45 -11.10 4.55
N LYS A 19 -1.90 -9.89 4.89
CA LYS A 19 -3.33 -9.56 4.95
C LYS A 19 -3.91 -9.53 3.54
N THR A 20 -5.18 -9.88 3.41
CA THR A 20 -5.93 -9.71 2.16
C THR A 20 -6.61 -8.34 2.13
N SER A 21 -6.58 -7.68 0.98
CA SER A 21 -7.33 -6.43 0.75
C SER A 21 -8.85 -6.71 0.63
N PRO A 22 -9.75 -5.78 1.02
CA PRO A 22 -9.47 -4.38 1.32
C PRO A 22 -8.83 -4.17 2.69
N THR A 23 -7.87 -3.26 2.77
CA THR A 23 -7.28 -2.83 4.04
C THR A 23 -6.80 -1.39 3.95
N THR A 24 -6.68 -0.73 5.10
CA THR A 24 -6.20 0.64 5.22
C THR A 24 -4.96 0.63 6.09
N VAL A 25 -3.93 1.36 5.66
CA VAL A 25 -2.69 1.53 6.42
C VAL A 25 -2.50 3.02 6.72
N ASP A 26 -2.52 3.36 8.01
CA ASP A 26 -2.18 4.70 8.47
C ASP A 26 -0.67 4.84 8.63
N GLY A 27 -0.13 5.95 8.14
CA GLY A 27 1.29 6.17 8.12
C GLY A 27 1.89 6.39 9.50
N SER A 28 2.90 5.60 9.80
CA SER A 28 3.78 5.71 10.95
C SER A 28 5.27 5.75 10.57
N GLY A 29 5.57 5.68 9.26
CA GLY A 29 6.93 5.55 8.72
C GLY A 29 7.32 4.11 8.35
N GLN A 30 6.36 3.18 8.35
CA GLN A 30 6.53 1.79 7.96
C GLN A 30 6.57 1.61 6.44
N THR A 31 7.22 0.55 5.98
CA THR A 31 7.18 0.18 4.56
C THR A 31 6.02 -0.78 4.32
N VAL A 32 5.26 -0.53 3.26
CA VAL A 32 4.14 -1.39 2.87
C VAL A 32 4.42 -1.98 1.51
N TYR A 33 4.17 -3.28 1.38
CA TYR A 33 4.30 -4.06 0.16
C TYR A 33 2.91 -4.56 -0.22
N TRP A 34 2.57 -4.52 -1.51
CA TRP A 34 1.30 -5.03 -2.00
C TRP A 34 1.45 -5.77 -3.32
N GLN A 35 0.58 -6.75 -3.51
CA GLN A 35 0.48 -7.55 -4.72
C GLN A 35 -0.97 -7.59 -5.18
N ASN A 36 -1.21 -7.25 -6.45
CA ASN A 36 -2.50 -7.25 -7.11
C ASN A 36 -3.54 -6.37 -6.39
N CYS A 37 -3.12 -5.17 -5.98
CA CYS A 37 -3.99 -4.22 -5.26
C CYS A 37 -4.23 -2.94 -6.07
N SER A 38 -5.44 -2.39 -5.95
CA SER A 38 -5.67 -0.98 -6.27
C SER A 38 -5.28 -0.12 -5.08
N VAL A 39 -4.75 1.08 -5.34
CA VAL A 39 -4.19 1.95 -4.28
C VAL A 39 -4.87 3.31 -4.32
N LEU A 40 -5.34 3.77 -3.16
CA LEU A 40 -5.82 5.14 -2.95
C LEU A 40 -4.98 5.79 -1.85
N VAL A 41 -4.45 6.97 -2.12
CA VAL A 41 -3.59 7.71 -1.18
C VAL A 41 -4.33 8.93 -0.68
N PHE A 42 -4.47 9.01 0.65
CA PHE A 42 -5.09 10.13 1.32
C PHE A 42 -4.05 10.93 2.12
N GLU A 43 -4.06 12.25 1.98
CA GLU A 43 -3.28 13.16 2.84
C GLU A 43 -4.27 14.04 3.61
N LYS A 44 -4.22 13.97 4.95
CA LYS A 44 -5.17 14.70 5.84
C LYS A 44 -6.64 14.46 5.47
N GLY A 45 -7.00 13.22 5.09
CA GLY A 45 -8.35 12.81 4.72
C GLY A 45 -8.78 13.15 3.29
N ASN A 46 -7.95 13.85 2.50
CA ASN A 46 -8.26 14.16 1.10
C ASN A 46 -7.58 13.17 0.18
N LEU A 47 -8.30 12.64 -0.81
CA LEU A 47 -7.72 11.80 -1.85
C LEU A 47 -6.76 12.61 -2.70
N THR A 48 -5.51 12.15 -2.81
CA THR A 48 -4.43 12.85 -3.53
C THR A 48 -3.90 12.05 -4.71
N ASP A 49 -3.94 10.72 -4.64
CA ASP A 49 -3.54 9.85 -5.75
C ASP A 49 -4.39 8.57 -5.78
N ARG A 50 -4.54 8.01 -6.98
CA ARG A 50 -5.21 6.75 -7.25
C ARG A 50 -4.42 5.97 -8.29
N LYS A 51 -4.13 4.71 -7.98
CA LYS A 51 -3.62 3.73 -8.94
C LYS A 51 -4.63 2.61 -9.15
N GLY A 52 -4.66 2.11 -10.40
CA GLY A 52 -5.34 0.87 -10.73
C GLY A 52 -4.69 -0.33 -10.04
N ILE A 53 -5.11 -1.54 -10.42
CA ILE A 53 -4.51 -2.77 -9.91
C ILE A 53 -3.04 -2.81 -10.31
N CYS A 54 -2.16 -2.86 -9.32
CA CYS A 54 -0.72 -2.99 -9.50
C CYS A 54 -0.07 -3.73 -8.34
N ASP A 55 1.21 -4.07 -8.54
CA ASP A 55 2.13 -4.50 -7.49
C ASP A 55 3.03 -3.31 -7.14
N GLY A 56 3.51 -3.28 -5.91
CA GLY A 56 4.50 -2.27 -5.53
C GLY A 56 4.84 -2.26 -4.05
N GLU A 57 5.73 -1.34 -3.71
CA GLU A 57 6.11 -1.05 -2.34
C GLU A 57 6.30 0.46 -2.12
N GLY A 58 6.17 0.90 -0.88
CA GLY A 58 6.33 2.31 -0.53
C GLY A 58 6.28 2.57 0.98
N GLU A 59 7.04 3.58 1.41
CA GLU A 59 7.03 4.07 2.79
C GLU A 59 5.78 4.91 3.05
N VAL A 60 4.95 4.49 4.01
CA VAL A 60 3.75 5.23 4.41
C VAL A 60 4.09 6.15 5.59
N ARG A 61 4.43 7.39 5.25
CA ARG A 61 4.81 8.42 6.23
C ARG A 61 3.63 8.93 7.06
N LYS A 62 3.93 9.42 8.26
CA LYS A 62 2.95 10.06 9.14
C LYS A 62 2.15 11.16 8.42
N GLY A 63 0.82 11.08 8.55
CA GLY A 63 -0.11 12.02 7.90
C GLY A 63 -0.66 11.54 6.55
N LEU A 64 -0.14 10.42 6.04
CA LEU A 64 -0.74 9.68 4.94
C LEU A 64 -1.59 8.52 5.46
N THR A 65 -2.65 8.22 4.72
CA THR A 65 -3.43 7.00 4.88
C THR A 65 -3.53 6.37 3.49
N VAL A 66 -3.16 5.09 3.37
CA VAL A 66 -3.20 4.37 2.09
C VAL A 66 -4.24 3.27 2.20
N TRP A 67 -5.21 3.29 1.29
CA TRP A 67 -6.19 2.22 1.16
C TRP A 67 -5.79 1.30 0.01
N PHE A 68 -5.83 0.01 0.28
CA PHE A 68 -5.57 -1.06 -0.68
C PHE A 68 -6.85 -1.84 -0.94
N GLY A 69 -7.18 -2.07 -2.20
CA GLY A 69 -8.35 -2.85 -2.63
C GLY A 69 -8.00 -3.91 -3.67
N GLY A 70 -9.02 -4.50 -4.30
CA GLY A 70 -8.84 -5.40 -5.45
C GLY A 70 -8.64 -6.89 -5.12
N GLY A 71 -8.68 -7.27 -3.84
CA GLY A 71 -8.58 -8.68 -3.41
C GLY A 71 -7.16 -9.26 -3.41
N GLY A 72 -6.15 -8.42 -3.67
CA GLY A 72 -4.74 -8.74 -3.53
C GLY A 72 -4.25 -8.82 -2.08
N LYS A 73 -2.94 -8.88 -1.91
CA LYS A 73 -2.25 -9.06 -0.62
C LYS A 73 -1.49 -7.81 -0.21
N VAL A 74 -1.44 -7.55 1.10
CA VAL A 74 -0.77 -6.39 1.69
C VAL A 74 0.02 -6.83 2.92
N LYS A 75 1.28 -6.40 3.02
CA LYS A 75 2.16 -6.68 4.16
C LYS A 75 2.90 -5.41 4.57
N GLU A 76 2.98 -5.20 5.88
CA GLU A 76 3.57 -4.02 6.53
C GLU A 76 4.82 -4.47 7.30
N GLU A 77 5.89 -3.67 7.25
CA GLU A 77 7.16 -3.86 8.01
C GLU A 77 7.57 -2.57 8.71
#